data_AF-A0A5J5DWB7-F1
#
_entry.id   AF-A0A5J5DWB7-F1
#
_cell.length_a   1.000
_cell.length_b   1.000
_cell.length_c   1.000
_cell.angle_alpha   90.00
_cell.angle_beta   90.00
_cell.angle_gamma   90.00
#
_symmetry.space_group_name_H-M   'P 1'
#
loop_
_entity.id
_entity.type
_entity.pdbx_description
1 polymer ?
#
loop_
_entity_poly.entity_id
_entity_poly.type
_entity_poly.pdbx_seq_one_letter_code
_entity_poly.pdbx_strand_id
1 'polypeptide(L)'
;MGMKSTEDEQDRQEVAERFLGQARLDRYRRELPDLEKALALHSWNQEYAGALHVILSYAEIALRNSIDRALSRLSASELGTEHWTGVDSYRYNGEKKPSERMQIPSAISPLIRTDIFKAHQHAQEASLERVTRRKSPRTDRGYGHQDVLAQLMFGTWCRLVGEPYTSHKTERTQRLWASTLHEAFPQVSADENGRIQIAKKLMRLREIRNREAHHENLLYVDPENVIDAVMSLLASIDPRYTHGWVNPDAVRQVAYRDPRRNEPIRAAAFKLTSLDIHGGRLTSREVLEELVRYSDAHNGKVLFCNSVRVRNQYFGKLREIVLYADNEHIAVGVIAAQGLIKENADPDSELPGYCRPTEFTQSGSSAGTRWYAINNLSMTTRTGEGFQMLERDKTLREAFESTRANFIYLK
;
A
#
# COMPACT_ATOMS: atom_id res chain seq x y z
N MET A 1 -26.40 40.11 -9.64
CA MET A 1 -26.08 39.04 -8.67
C MET A 1 -25.10 38.00 -9.21
N GLY A 2 -24.95 37.82 -10.54
CA GLY A 2 -24.09 36.78 -11.12
C GLY A 2 -22.62 37.12 -11.40
N MET A 3 -22.16 38.39 -11.34
CA MET A 3 -20.72 38.71 -11.54
C MET A 3 -19.89 38.50 -10.27
N LYS A 4 -20.47 38.81 -9.10
CA LYS A 4 -19.80 38.68 -7.79
C LYS A 4 -19.53 37.22 -7.42
N SER A 5 -20.38 36.30 -7.86
CA SER A 5 -20.19 34.85 -7.66
C SER A 5 -19.09 34.27 -8.54
N THR A 6 -18.87 34.81 -9.74
CA THR A 6 -17.81 34.34 -10.65
C THR A 6 -16.45 34.87 -10.24
N GLU A 7 -16.37 36.11 -9.73
CA GLU A 7 -15.15 36.68 -9.16
C GLU A 7 -14.74 35.94 -7.88
N ASP A 8 -15.68 35.64 -6.97
CA ASP A 8 -15.40 34.83 -5.77
C ASP A 8 -14.92 33.42 -6.12
N GLU A 9 -15.51 32.77 -7.13
CA GLU A 9 -15.09 31.43 -7.57
C GLU A 9 -13.70 31.44 -8.21
N GLN A 10 -13.37 32.48 -8.99
CA GLN A 10 -12.04 32.67 -9.58
C GLN A 10 -10.97 32.94 -8.53
N ASP A 11 -11.26 33.81 -7.55
CA ASP A 11 -10.34 34.08 -6.44
C ASP A 11 -10.10 32.80 -5.61
N ARG A 12 -11.15 32.03 -5.34
CA ARG A 12 -11.04 30.77 -4.61
C ARG A 12 -10.25 29.70 -5.37
N GLN A 13 -10.41 29.62 -6.69
CA GLN A 13 -9.61 28.76 -7.56
C GLN A 13 -8.13 29.18 -7.51
N GLU A 14 -7.82 30.47 -7.64
CA GLU A 14 -6.45 31.00 -7.57
C GLU A 14 -5.78 30.67 -6.23
N VAL A 15 -6.50 30.87 -5.12
CA VAL A 15 -6.02 30.52 -3.77
C VAL A 15 -5.76 29.02 -3.65
N ALA A 16 -6.67 28.17 -4.13
CA ALA A 16 -6.51 26.71 -4.10
C ALA A 16 -5.29 26.24 -4.91
N GLU A 17 -5.09 26.81 -6.10
CA GLU A 17 -3.94 26.50 -6.97
C GLU A 17 -2.62 26.92 -6.32
N ARG A 18 -2.57 28.09 -5.67
CA ARG A 18 -1.38 28.54 -4.92
C ARG A 18 -1.07 27.68 -3.71
N PHE A 19 -2.10 27.25 -2.97
CA PHE A 19 -1.91 26.47 -1.74
C PHE A 19 -1.54 25.01 -2.03
N LEU A 20 -2.26 24.34 -2.94
CA LEU A 20 -2.05 22.91 -3.22
C LEU A 20 -1.03 22.65 -4.33
N GLY A 21 -0.84 23.62 -5.23
CA GLY A 21 -0.20 23.43 -6.52
C GLY A 21 -1.16 22.81 -7.55
N GLN A 22 -1.08 23.28 -8.79
CA GLN A 22 -1.92 22.84 -9.92
C GLN A 22 -1.97 21.31 -10.04
N ALA A 23 -0.79 20.67 -10.10
CA ALA A 23 -0.69 19.23 -10.34
C ALA A 23 -1.35 18.37 -9.24
N ARG A 24 -1.46 18.89 -8.01
CA ARG A 24 -2.15 18.20 -6.91
C ARG A 24 -3.66 18.44 -6.99
N LEU A 25 -4.08 19.68 -7.25
CA LEU A 25 -5.49 20.04 -7.43
C LEU A 25 -6.12 19.25 -8.59
N ASP A 26 -5.41 19.12 -9.72
CA ASP A 26 -5.88 18.38 -10.90
C ASP A 26 -6.23 16.91 -10.59
N ARG A 27 -5.52 16.28 -9.63
CA ARG A 27 -5.81 14.89 -9.22
C ARG A 27 -7.17 14.79 -8.52
N TYR A 28 -7.53 15.78 -7.72
CA TYR A 28 -8.82 15.83 -7.04
C TYR A 28 -9.94 16.24 -8.01
N ARG A 29 -9.67 17.22 -8.90
CA ARG A 29 -10.61 17.65 -9.95
C ARG A 29 -10.91 16.56 -10.97
N ARG A 30 -9.98 15.62 -11.19
CA ARG A 30 -10.23 14.43 -12.01
C ARG A 30 -11.28 13.50 -11.38
N GLU A 31 -11.38 13.47 -10.07
CA GLU A 31 -12.38 12.66 -9.37
C GLU A 31 -13.69 13.43 -9.21
N LEU A 32 -13.61 14.70 -8.83
CA LEU A 32 -14.74 15.59 -8.60
C LEU A 32 -14.47 16.93 -9.30
N PRO A 33 -15.03 17.17 -10.50
CA PRO A 33 -14.68 18.36 -11.32
C PRO A 33 -14.99 19.72 -10.69
N ASP A 34 -16.02 19.75 -9.83
CA ASP A 34 -16.43 20.90 -9.03
C ASP A 34 -15.36 21.23 -7.98
N LEU A 35 -14.97 22.51 -7.88
CA LEU A 35 -13.86 22.95 -7.04
C LEU A 35 -14.12 22.63 -5.56
N GLU A 36 -15.30 22.93 -5.05
CA GLU A 36 -15.66 22.70 -3.66
C GLU A 36 -15.61 21.21 -3.30
N LYS A 37 -16.16 20.36 -4.16
CA LYS A 37 -16.07 18.91 -4.00
C LYS A 37 -14.62 18.41 -4.07
N ALA A 38 -13.79 18.94 -4.97
CA ALA A 38 -12.37 18.59 -5.06
C ALA A 38 -11.59 18.97 -3.80
N LEU A 39 -11.86 20.16 -3.25
CA LEU A 39 -11.25 20.62 -2.00
C LEU A 39 -11.74 19.80 -0.79
N ALA A 40 -13.03 19.46 -0.74
CA ALA A 40 -13.57 18.56 0.28
C ALA A 40 -12.92 17.17 0.21
N LEU A 41 -12.69 16.66 -1.00
CA LEU A 41 -11.98 15.40 -1.22
C LEU A 41 -10.50 15.45 -0.82
N HIS A 42 -9.83 16.58 -1.08
CA HIS A 42 -8.48 16.80 -0.55
C HIS A 42 -8.49 16.80 0.99
N SER A 43 -9.44 17.49 1.62
CA SER A 43 -9.55 17.50 3.09
C SER A 43 -9.81 16.10 3.64
N TRP A 44 -10.72 15.36 3.01
CA TRP A 44 -10.96 13.95 3.35
C TRP A 44 -9.68 13.12 3.24
N ASN A 45 -8.86 13.34 2.21
CA ASN A 45 -7.59 12.62 2.04
C ASN A 45 -6.64 12.87 3.22
N GLN A 46 -6.61 14.08 3.78
CA GLN A 46 -5.81 14.40 4.98
C GLN A 46 -6.37 13.73 6.23
N GLU A 47 -7.70 13.72 6.41
CA GLU A 47 -8.33 12.97 7.51
C GLU A 47 -8.02 11.47 7.40
N TYR A 48 -8.05 10.92 6.18
CA TYR A 48 -7.78 9.52 5.93
C TYR A 48 -6.31 9.18 6.19
N ALA A 49 -5.37 10.02 5.76
CA ALA A 49 -3.96 9.94 6.12
C ALA A 49 -3.77 9.88 7.65
N GLY A 50 -4.41 10.78 8.40
CA GLY A 50 -4.35 10.81 9.86
C GLY A 50 -4.91 9.54 10.51
N ALA A 51 -6.01 8.99 10.02
CA ALA A 51 -6.57 7.73 10.53
C ALA A 51 -5.65 6.53 10.25
N LEU A 52 -5.06 6.46 9.05
CA LEU A 52 -4.09 5.42 8.70
C LEU A 52 -2.81 5.53 9.53
N HIS A 53 -2.33 6.76 9.78
CA HIS A 53 -1.14 7.01 10.58
C HIS A 53 -1.20 6.34 11.96
N VAL A 54 -2.37 6.37 12.62
CA VAL A 54 -2.57 5.74 13.94
C VAL A 54 -2.31 4.24 13.88
N ILE A 55 -2.97 3.52 12.96
CA ILE A 55 -2.84 2.05 12.89
C ILE A 55 -1.45 1.62 12.40
N LEU A 56 -0.86 2.38 11.48
CA LEU A 56 0.51 2.14 10.97
C LEU A 56 1.55 2.36 12.07
N SER A 57 1.35 3.36 12.93
CA SER A 57 2.25 3.63 14.06
C SER A 57 2.28 2.49 15.07
N TYR A 58 1.13 1.90 15.41
CA TYR A 58 1.10 0.71 16.28
C TYR A 58 1.83 -0.48 15.67
N ALA A 59 1.63 -0.73 14.36
CA ALA A 59 2.34 -1.77 13.64
C ALA A 59 3.87 -1.54 13.66
N GLU A 60 4.33 -0.31 13.43
CA GLU A 60 5.75 0.05 13.46
C GLU A 60 6.36 -0.12 14.86
N ILE A 61 5.66 0.31 15.92
CA ILE A 61 6.12 0.13 17.31
C ILE A 61 6.26 -1.36 17.65
N ALA A 62 5.25 -2.17 17.32
CA ALA A 62 5.26 -3.61 17.57
C ALA A 62 6.38 -4.31 16.79
N LEU A 63 6.53 -3.98 15.50
CA LEU A 63 7.58 -4.51 14.62
C LEU A 63 8.97 -4.21 15.17
N ARG A 64 9.23 -2.93 15.48
CA ARG A 64 10.50 -2.45 16.03
C ARG A 64 10.86 -3.20 17.30
N ASN A 65 9.94 -3.24 18.26
CA ASN A 65 10.19 -3.88 19.55
C ASN A 65 10.39 -5.40 19.41
N SER A 66 9.73 -6.05 18.44
CA SER A 66 9.93 -7.48 18.22
C SER A 66 11.28 -7.80 17.59
N ILE A 67 11.67 -7.04 16.56
CA ILE A 67 12.99 -7.17 15.93
C ILE A 67 14.11 -6.84 16.93
N ASP A 68 13.92 -5.79 17.74
CA ASP A 68 14.87 -5.40 18.78
C ASP A 68 15.22 -6.57 19.71
N ARG A 69 14.20 -7.24 20.26
CA ARG A 69 14.39 -8.41 21.14
C ARG A 69 15.17 -9.54 20.47
N ALA A 70 14.89 -9.82 19.19
CA ALA A 70 15.61 -10.86 18.46
C ALA A 70 17.08 -10.46 18.23
N LEU A 71 17.33 -9.21 17.83
CA LEU A 71 18.68 -8.70 17.60
C LEU A 71 19.50 -8.54 18.89
N SER A 72 18.85 -8.24 20.02
CA SER A 72 19.51 -8.20 21.33
C SER A 72 20.06 -9.57 21.74
N ARG A 73 19.34 -10.66 21.46
CA ARG A 73 19.85 -12.03 21.71
C ARG A 73 21.05 -12.35 20.83
N LEU A 74 20.97 -12.02 19.54
CA LEU A 74 22.08 -12.18 18.61
C LEU A 74 23.32 -11.42 19.10
N SER A 75 23.15 -10.14 19.46
CA SER A 75 24.23 -9.31 19.98
C SER A 75 24.79 -9.83 21.29
N ALA A 76 23.95 -10.34 22.20
CA ALA A 76 24.42 -10.95 23.43
C ALA A 76 25.31 -12.17 23.16
N SER A 77 24.94 -12.99 22.16
CA SER A 77 25.73 -14.16 21.78
C SER A 77 27.03 -13.82 21.02
N GLU A 78 27.02 -12.81 20.15
CA GLU A 78 28.16 -12.46 19.29
C GLU A 78 29.14 -11.50 19.97
N LEU A 79 28.62 -10.54 20.76
CA LEU A 79 29.35 -9.40 21.29
C LEU A 79 29.35 -9.31 22.83
N GLY A 80 28.62 -10.20 23.52
CA GLY A 80 28.52 -10.16 24.99
C GLY A 80 27.68 -9.01 25.55
N THR A 81 26.86 -8.35 24.71
CA THR A 81 25.97 -7.25 25.11
C THR A 81 24.66 -7.31 24.33
N GLU A 82 23.54 -6.96 24.97
CA GLU A 82 22.22 -6.92 24.34
C GLU A 82 22.03 -5.71 23.39
N HIS A 83 22.97 -4.75 23.40
CA HIS A 83 22.85 -3.49 22.66
C HIS A 83 23.44 -3.58 21.26
N TRP A 84 22.69 -4.19 20.35
CA TRP A 84 23.10 -4.42 18.95
C TRP A 84 23.37 -3.15 18.13
N THR A 85 22.92 -1.98 18.61
CA THR A 85 23.24 -0.68 17.99
C THR A 85 24.63 -0.19 18.36
N GLY A 86 25.34 -0.83 19.30
CA GLY A 86 26.71 -0.48 19.69
C GLY A 86 26.84 0.57 20.78
N VAL A 87 25.79 0.82 21.58
CA VAL A 87 25.85 1.66 22.79
C VAL A 87 24.88 1.17 23.86
N ASP A 88 25.35 1.03 25.10
CA ASP A 88 24.51 0.79 26.28
C ASP A 88 23.95 2.12 26.81
N SER A 89 24.85 3.00 27.29
CA SER A 89 24.54 4.37 27.68
C SER A 89 25.73 5.28 27.45
N TYR A 90 25.54 6.41 26.74
CA TYR A 90 26.56 7.44 26.63
C TYR A 90 26.42 8.40 27.82
N ARG A 91 27.47 8.54 28.65
CA ARG A 91 27.53 9.62 29.65
C ARG A 91 28.13 10.85 28.97
N TYR A 92 27.50 12.01 29.13
CA TYR A 92 27.98 13.28 28.57
C TYR A 92 29.23 13.77 29.33
N ASN A 93 30.36 13.09 29.14
CA ASN A 93 31.62 13.34 29.86
C ASN A 93 32.80 13.60 28.89
N GLY A 94 32.53 14.05 27.66
CA GLY A 94 33.60 14.35 26.69
C GLY A 94 34.23 13.11 26.04
N GLU A 95 33.54 11.98 26.03
CA GLU A 95 34.01 10.79 25.32
C GLU A 95 34.01 11.00 23.79
N LYS A 96 34.78 10.17 23.09
CA LYS A 96 35.07 10.29 21.64
C LYS A 96 33.81 10.10 20.77
N LYS A 97 33.88 10.67 19.56
CA LYS A 97 32.85 10.55 18.50
C LYS A 97 32.37 9.08 18.31
N PRO A 98 31.07 8.85 18.06
CA PRO A 98 30.45 7.50 18.04
C PRO A 98 31.10 6.46 17.11
N SER A 99 31.84 6.87 16.08
CA SER A 99 32.30 5.99 15.00
C SER A 99 33.39 4.98 15.39
N GLU A 100 34.23 5.25 16.40
CA GLU A 100 35.43 4.43 16.67
C GLU A 100 35.16 3.18 17.53
N ARG A 101 34.00 3.08 18.21
CA ARG A 101 33.70 1.99 19.16
C ARG A 101 32.38 1.25 18.88
N MET A 102 31.65 1.61 17.84
CA MET A 102 30.33 1.02 17.55
C MET A 102 30.47 -0.43 17.08
N GLN A 103 30.24 -1.37 17.99
CA GLN A 103 30.16 -2.80 17.69
C GLN A 103 28.74 -3.14 17.26
N ILE A 104 28.61 -3.72 16.07
CA ILE A 104 27.33 -4.15 15.48
C ILE A 104 27.50 -5.59 15.05
N PRO A 105 26.53 -6.49 15.35
CA PRO A 105 26.55 -7.87 14.88
C PRO A 105 26.85 -7.99 13.39
N SER A 106 27.76 -8.90 13.03
CA SER A 106 28.27 -9.08 11.66
C SER A 106 27.16 -9.45 10.67
N ALA A 107 26.09 -10.11 11.13
CA ALA A 107 24.94 -10.46 10.33
C ALA A 107 24.11 -9.23 9.87
N ILE A 108 24.06 -8.16 10.68
CA ILE A 108 23.22 -6.97 10.38
C ILE A 108 24.05 -5.77 9.90
N SER A 109 25.33 -5.67 10.27
CA SER A 109 26.19 -4.55 9.87
C SER A 109 26.18 -4.28 8.35
N PRO A 110 26.30 -5.28 7.45
CA PRO A 110 26.24 -5.06 6.00
C PRO A 110 24.89 -4.54 5.50
N LEU A 111 23.81 -4.70 6.26
CA LEU A 111 22.46 -4.33 5.86
C LEU A 111 22.09 -2.91 6.31
N ILE A 112 22.48 -2.52 7.54
CA ILE A 112 21.94 -1.34 8.21
C ILE A 112 22.97 -0.50 8.99
N ARG A 113 24.29 -0.72 8.84
CA ARG A 113 25.31 0.05 9.56
C ARG A 113 25.19 1.56 9.35
N THR A 114 24.89 1.99 8.12
CA THR A 114 24.71 3.41 7.78
C THR A 114 23.53 4.02 8.52
N ASP A 115 22.45 3.27 8.71
CA ASP A 115 21.24 3.74 9.40
C ASP A 115 21.45 3.83 10.89
N ILE A 116 22.12 2.84 11.47
CA ILE A 116 22.55 2.89 12.87
C ILE A 116 23.43 4.13 13.06
N PHE A 117 24.40 4.37 12.18
CA PHE A 117 25.25 5.55 12.29
C PHE A 117 24.46 6.88 12.24
N LYS A 118 23.54 7.04 11.29
CA LYS A 118 22.67 8.23 11.22
C LYS A 118 21.78 8.36 12.46
N ALA A 119 21.22 7.25 12.94
CA ALA A 119 20.41 7.21 14.15
C ALA A 119 21.20 7.65 15.38
N HIS A 120 22.48 7.28 15.49
CA HIS A 120 23.38 7.80 16.52
C HIS A 120 23.57 9.31 16.42
N GLN A 121 23.78 9.86 15.22
CA GLN A 121 23.92 11.31 15.02
C GLN A 121 22.66 12.05 15.50
N HIS A 122 21.48 11.59 15.08
CA HIS A 122 20.21 12.20 15.48
C HIS A 122 19.92 12.04 16.98
N ALA A 123 20.23 10.87 17.56
CA ALA A 123 20.05 10.63 19.00
C ALA A 123 20.98 11.54 19.83
N GLN A 124 22.21 11.74 19.37
CA GLN A 124 23.16 12.67 19.98
C GLN A 124 22.69 14.12 19.91
N GLU A 125 22.28 14.58 18.73
CA GLU A 125 21.72 15.92 18.51
C GLU A 125 20.51 16.17 19.41
N ALA A 126 19.53 15.24 19.41
CA ALA A 126 18.35 15.32 20.25
C ALA A 126 18.68 15.32 21.76
N SER A 127 19.70 14.56 22.18
CA SER A 127 20.18 14.58 23.56
C SER A 127 20.82 15.91 23.93
N LEU A 128 21.62 16.51 23.04
CA LEU A 128 22.27 17.80 23.27
C LEU A 128 21.24 18.94 23.35
N GLU A 129 20.22 18.92 22.47
CA GLU A 129 19.14 19.90 22.51
C GLU A 129 18.35 19.85 23.82
N ARG A 130 18.09 18.65 24.36
CA ARG A 130 17.42 18.46 25.65
C ARG A 130 18.18 19.13 26.80
N VAL A 131 19.50 18.93 26.85
CA VAL A 131 20.38 19.49 27.88
C VAL A 131 20.50 21.00 27.74
N THR A 132 20.78 21.50 26.54
CA THR A 132 20.97 22.94 26.28
C THR A 132 19.70 23.76 26.54
N ARG A 133 18.52 23.24 26.16
CA ARG A 133 17.25 23.96 26.33
C ARG A 133 16.60 23.74 27.70
N ARG A 134 17.06 22.78 28.52
CA ARG A 134 16.43 22.35 29.79
C ARG A 134 14.93 22.08 29.68
N LYS A 135 14.46 21.64 28.51
CA LYS A 135 13.03 21.43 28.21
C LYS A 135 12.53 20.01 28.50
N SER A 136 13.39 19.13 29.05
CA SER A 136 13.06 17.73 29.30
C SER A 136 13.48 17.30 30.69
N PRO A 137 12.71 16.43 31.38
CA PRO A 137 13.17 15.76 32.61
C PRO A 137 14.39 14.85 32.42
N ARG A 138 14.74 14.51 31.17
CA ARG A 138 15.83 13.59 30.79
C ARG A 138 17.18 14.32 30.58
N THR A 139 17.57 15.20 31.49
CA THR A 139 18.86 15.93 31.42
C THR A 139 20.00 15.24 32.16
N ASP A 140 19.70 14.18 32.90
CA ASP A 140 20.59 13.46 33.81
C ASP A 140 21.45 12.38 33.12
N ARG A 141 21.18 12.07 31.85
CA ARG A 141 21.88 11.04 31.08
C ARG A 141 22.04 11.45 29.61
N GLY A 142 23.05 10.92 28.93
CA GLY A 142 23.14 11.02 27.47
C GLY A 142 22.18 10.04 26.78
N TYR A 143 22.38 9.82 25.48
CA TYR A 143 21.55 8.90 24.71
C TYR A 143 22.04 7.45 24.84
N GLY A 144 21.13 6.49 24.76
CA GLY A 144 21.44 5.06 24.79
C GLY A 144 20.80 4.28 23.63
N HIS A 145 20.86 2.95 23.72
CA HIS A 145 20.31 2.04 22.71
C HIS A 145 18.88 2.39 22.29
N GLN A 146 17.99 2.65 23.25
CA GLN A 146 16.58 2.98 23.00
C GLN A 146 16.40 4.34 22.31
N ASP A 147 17.30 5.31 22.55
CA ASP A 147 17.27 6.59 21.83
C ASP A 147 17.70 6.39 20.36
N VAL A 148 18.69 5.53 20.09
CA VAL A 148 19.12 5.20 18.72
C VAL A 148 18.01 4.45 17.98
N LEU A 149 17.42 3.45 18.62
CA LEU A 149 16.32 2.65 18.07
C LEU A 149 15.10 3.52 17.71
N ALA A 150 14.84 4.59 18.47
CA ALA A 150 13.78 5.55 18.16
C ALA A 150 14.06 6.41 16.91
N GLN A 151 15.32 6.52 16.47
CA GLN A 151 15.72 7.27 15.27
C GLN A 151 15.75 6.42 13.99
N LEU A 152 15.58 5.10 14.12
CA LEU A 152 15.52 4.20 12.96
C LEU A 152 14.15 4.29 12.28
N MET A 153 14.18 4.51 10.97
CA MET A 153 12.96 4.59 10.15
C MET A 153 12.41 3.19 9.80
N PHE A 154 11.10 3.10 9.51
CA PHE A 154 10.44 1.89 9.04
C PHE A 154 11.22 1.10 7.96
N GLY A 155 11.80 1.81 6.99
CA GLY A 155 12.58 1.20 5.90
C GLY A 155 13.85 0.46 6.35
N THR A 156 14.36 0.71 7.55
CA THR A 156 15.46 -0.06 8.16
C THR A 156 14.99 -1.48 8.49
N TRP A 157 13.80 -1.62 9.06
CA TRP A 157 13.22 -2.92 9.41
C TRP A 157 12.92 -3.76 8.16
N CYS A 158 12.41 -3.12 7.10
CA CYS A 158 12.23 -3.78 5.79
C CYS A 158 13.53 -4.36 5.24
N ARG A 159 14.66 -3.67 5.39
CA ARG A 159 15.96 -4.14 4.86
C ARG A 159 16.54 -5.32 5.62
N LEU A 160 16.23 -5.45 6.92
CA LEU A 160 16.62 -6.63 7.69
C LEU A 160 15.88 -7.88 7.22
N VAL A 161 14.58 -7.77 6.92
CA VAL A 161 13.77 -8.89 6.39
C VAL A 161 14.09 -9.18 4.92
N GLY A 162 14.39 -8.13 4.13
CA GLY A 162 14.76 -8.23 2.73
C GLY A 162 13.56 -8.30 1.77
N GLU A 163 13.85 -8.60 0.51
CA GLU A 163 12.86 -8.60 -0.57
C GLU A 163 11.99 -9.87 -0.59
N PRO A 164 10.74 -9.81 -1.09
CA PRO A 164 9.76 -10.90 -1.05
C PRO A 164 9.99 -12.01 -2.08
N TYR A 165 11.25 -12.35 -2.34
CA TYR A 165 11.63 -13.43 -3.24
C TYR A 165 12.96 -14.07 -2.80
N THR A 166 13.17 -15.32 -3.24
CA THR A 166 14.41 -16.06 -3.03
C THR A 166 15.34 -15.84 -4.21
N SER A 167 16.54 -15.32 -3.96
CA SER A 167 17.61 -15.22 -4.96
C SER A 167 18.97 -15.05 -4.28
N HIS A 168 20.06 -15.12 -5.05
CA HIS A 168 21.39 -14.75 -4.55
C HIS A 168 21.46 -13.32 -3.98
N LYS A 169 20.60 -12.40 -4.42
CA LYS A 169 20.58 -11.02 -3.90
C LYS A 169 20.02 -10.94 -2.48
N THR A 170 19.20 -11.91 -2.06
CA THR A 170 18.58 -11.97 -0.73
C THR A 170 19.30 -12.92 0.23
N GLU A 171 20.44 -13.51 -0.16
CA GLU A 171 21.13 -14.54 0.61
C GLU A 171 21.47 -14.09 2.06
N ARG A 172 21.87 -12.82 2.25
CA ARG A 172 22.16 -12.28 3.58
C ARG A 172 20.91 -12.24 4.47
N THR A 173 19.78 -11.80 3.94
CA THR A 173 18.53 -11.70 4.69
C THR A 173 17.91 -13.08 4.91
N GLN A 174 18.11 -14.03 3.99
CA GLN A 174 17.77 -15.44 4.18
C GLN A 174 18.52 -16.04 5.38
N ARG A 175 19.85 -15.85 5.44
CA ARG A 175 20.67 -16.34 6.57
C ARG A 175 20.27 -15.68 7.90
N LEU A 176 20.08 -14.35 7.91
CA LEU A 176 19.65 -13.61 9.09
C LEU A 176 18.26 -14.08 9.59
N TRP A 177 17.35 -14.37 8.67
CA TRP A 177 16.05 -14.95 8.98
C TRP A 177 16.18 -16.31 9.65
N ALA A 178 16.85 -17.24 8.97
CA ALA A 178 17.03 -18.61 9.44
C ALA A 178 17.74 -18.68 10.80
N SER A 179 18.70 -17.79 11.07
CA SER A 179 19.47 -17.79 12.31
C SER A 179 18.79 -17.11 13.49
N THR A 180 18.00 -16.05 13.25
CA THR A 180 17.60 -15.14 14.34
C THR A 180 16.28 -14.42 14.08
N LEU A 181 16.11 -13.80 12.91
CA LEU A 181 15.03 -12.83 12.71
C LEU A 181 13.64 -13.47 12.71
N HIS A 182 13.53 -14.78 12.42
CA HIS A 182 12.27 -15.52 12.56
C HIS A 182 11.72 -15.49 13.99
N GLU A 183 12.57 -15.37 15.02
CA GLU A 183 12.14 -15.28 16.42
C GLU A 183 11.31 -14.03 16.72
N ALA A 184 11.42 -12.98 15.88
CA ALA A 184 10.59 -11.78 15.99
C ALA A 184 9.14 -12.02 15.51
N PHE A 185 8.89 -13.13 14.82
CA PHE A 185 7.60 -13.49 14.22
C PHE A 185 7.22 -14.95 14.54
N PRO A 186 6.98 -15.29 15.82
CA PRO A 186 6.81 -16.67 16.27
C PRO A 186 5.57 -17.38 15.69
N GLN A 187 4.63 -16.64 15.09
CA GLN A 187 3.44 -17.21 14.46
C GLN A 187 3.62 -17.47 12.96
N VAL A 188 4.84 -17.36 12.44
CA VAL A 188 5.19 -17.58 11.04
C VAL A 188 6.29 -18.64 10.97
N SER A 189 6.34 -19.41 9.87
CA SER A 189 7.39 -20.42 9.68
C SER A 189 8.78 -19.81 9.77
N ALA A 190 9.72 -20.54 10.36
CA ALA A 190 11.13 -20.15 10.44
C ALA A 190 11.86 -20.30 9.09
N ASP A 191 11.23 -20.92 8.10
CA ASP A 191 11.79 -21.10 6.75
C ASP A 191 11.69 -19.83 5.89
N GLU A 192 12.23 -19.94 4.67
CA GLU A 192 12.23 -18.87 3.67
C GLU A 192 10.82 -18.43 3.23
N ASN A 193 9.84 -19.34 3.26
CA ASN A 193 8.45 -18.98 2.95
C ASN A 193 7.90 -18.03 4.01
N GLY A 194 8.21 -18.25 5.28
CA GLY A 194 7.89 -17.31 6.35
C GLY A 194 8.50 -15.93 6.16
N ARG A 195 9.78 -15.86 5.76
CA ARG A 195 10.46 -14.59 5.44
C ARG A 195 9.75 -13.84 4.32
N ILE A 196 9.44 -14.54 3.22
CA ILE A 196 8.76 -13.96 2.06
C ILE A 196 7.38 -13.41 2.45
N GLN A 197 6.63 -14.14 3.28
CA GLN A 197 5.32 -13.68 3.77
C GLN A 197 5.44 -12.37 4.56
N ILE A 198 6.40 -12.25 5.48
CA ILE A 198 6.63 -11.01 6.22
C ILE A 198 7.14 -9.90 5.29
N ALA A 199 8.08 -10.20 4.38
CA ALA A 199 8.60 -9.23 3.41
C ALA A 199 7.48 -8.60 2.56
N LYS A 200 6.54 -9.41 2.05
CA LYS A 200 5.37 -8.92 1.30
C LYS A 200 4.51 -7.95 2.12
N LYS A 201 4.24 -8.31 3.38
CA LYS A 201 3.46 -7.46 4.31
C LYS A 201 4.17 -6.13 4.57
N LEU A 202 5.46 -6.18 4.90
CA LEU A 202 6.26 -4.98 5.19
C LEU A 202 6.39 -4.07 3.97
N MET A 203 6.56 -4.64 2.77
CA MET A 203 6.62 -3.87 1.54
C MET A 203 5.32 -3.09 1.29
N ARG A 204 4.16 -3.76 1.43
CA ARG A 204 2.84 -3.12 1.31
C ARG A 204 2.64 -1.99 2.32
N LEU A 205 2.96 -2.24 3.59
CA LEU A 205 2.84 -1.23 4.65
C LEU A 205 3.79 -0.06 4.44
N ARG A 206 5.03 -0.31 3.97
CA ARG A 206 6.01 0.73 3.65
C ARG A 206 5.49 1.67 2.57
N GLU A 207 4.88 1.14 1.51
CA GLU A 207 4.32 1.97 0.42
C GLU A 207 3.20 2.87 0.90
N ILE A 208 2.26 2.33 1.68
CA ILE A 208 1.14 3.10 2.22
C ILE A 208 1.65 4.17 3.20
N ARG A 209 2.55 3.79 4.12
CA ARG A 209 3.16 4.71 5.08
C ARG A 209 3.94 5.83 4.39
N ASN A 210 4.66 5.52 3.32
CA ASN A 210 5.41 6.55 2.57
C ASN A 210 4.46 7.53 1.89
N ARG A 211 3.37 7.04 1.28
CA ARG A 211 2.35 7.90 0.68
C ARG A 211 1.71 8.83 1.71
N GLU A 212 1.38 8.29 2.89
CA GLU A 212 0.87 9.07 4.03
C GLU A 212 1.88 10.15 4.46
N ALA A 213 3.10 9.75 4.78
CA ALA A 213 4.15 10.64 5.27
C ALA A 213 4.61 11.71 4.26
N HIS A 214 4.40 11.49 2.96
CA HIS A 214 4.71 12.47 1.89
C HIS A 214 3.50 13.30 1.45
N HIS A 215 2.37 13.22 2.16
CA HIS A 215 1.12 13.89 1.79
C HIS A 215 0.71 13.59 0.34
N GLU A 216 0.92 12.35 -0.08
CA GLU A 216 0.43 11.87 -1.35
C GLU A 216 -1.07 11.61 -1.28
N ASN A 217 -1.65 11.46 -2.46
CA ASN A 217 -3.05 11.12 -2.63
C ASN A 217 -3.25 9.62 -2.29
N LEU A 218 -4.18 9.34 -1.38
CA LEU A 218 -4.58 8.02 -0.85
C LEU A 218 -5.95 7.57 -1.39
N LEU A 219 -6.48 8.24 -2.41
CA LEU A 219 -7.82 8.03 -2.96
C LEU A 219 -8.10 6.59 -3.43
N TYR A 220 -7.08 5.77 -3.60
CA TYR A 220 -7.16 4.40 -4.09
C TYR A 220 -6.57 3.38 -3.12
N VAL A 221 -6.34 3.81 -1.87
CA VAL A 221 -5.91 2.92 -0.80
C VAL A 221 -7.17 2.36 -0.15
N ASP A 222 -7.43 1.09 -0.40
CA ASP A 222 -8.55 0.36 0.20
C ASP A 222 -8.32 0.17 1.71
N PRO A 223 -9.24 0.64 2.57
CA PRO A 223 -9.10 0.58 4.02
C PRO A 223 -8.96 -0.85 4.56
N GLU A 224 -9.75 -1.80 4.07
CA GLU A 224 -9.73 -3.17 4.60
C GLU A 224 -8.41 -3.85 4.28
N ASN A 225 -7.89 -3.59 3.09
CA ASN A 225 -6.60 -4.07 2.65
C ASN A 225 -5.43 -3.57 3.53
N VAL A 226 -5.50 -2.33 4.04
CA VAL A 226 -4.50 -1.82 5.00
C VAL A 226 -4.71 -2.41 6.39
N ILE A 227 -5.97 -2.46 6.85
CA ILE A 227 -6.35 -3.03 8.14
C ILE A 227 -5.86 -4.48 8.22
N ASP A 228 -6.13 -5.30 7.21
CA ASP A 228 -5.69 -6.68 7.12
C ASP A 228 -4.16 -6.81 7.14
N ALA A 229 -3.45 -5.92 6.42
CA ALA A 229 -1.99 -5.93 6.43
C ALA A 229 -1.42 -5.60 7.82
N VAL A 230 -2.00 -4.61 8.52
CA VAL A 230 -1.62 -4.24 9.89
C VAL A 230 -1.94 -5.36 10.86
N MET A 231 -3.19 -5.83 10.89
CA MET A 231 -3.65 -6.85 11.83
C MET A 231 -2.91 -8.17 11.61
N SER A 232 -2.65 -8.54 10.36
CA SER A 232 -1.89 -9.74 10.05
C SER A 232 -0.43 -9.64 10.48
N LEU A 233 0.24 -8.48 10.31
CA LEU A 233 1.60 -8.28 10.82
C LEU A 233 1.63 -8.37 12.35
N LEU A 234 0.66 -7.75 13.03
CA LEU A 234 0.56 -7.81 14.49
C LEU A 234 0.34 -9.26 14.96
N ALA A 235 -0.55 -10.00 14.31
CA ALA A 235 -0.78 -11.41 14.61
C ALA A 235 0.47 -12.26 14.40
N SER A 236 1.29 -11.96 13.38
CA SER A 236 2.58 -12.64 13.14
C SER A 236 3.57 -12.45 14.30
N ILE A 237 3.50 -11.33 15.01
CA ILE A 237 4.34 -11.02 16.18
C ILE A 237 3.74 -11.62 17.45
N ASP A 238 2.48 -11.31 17.74
CA ASP A 238 1.72 -11.79 18.89
C ASP A 238 0.22 -11.64 18.62
N PRO A 239 -0.58 -12.72 18.58
CA PRO A 239 -2.02 -12.65 18.34
C PRO A 239 -2.77 -11.77 19.35
N ARG A 240 -2.22 -11.51 20.53
CA ARG A 240 -2.83 -10.61 21.52
C ARG A 240 -2.78 -9.14 21.10
N TYR A 241 -1.89 -8.76 20.17
CA TYR A 241 -1.79 -7.38 19.68
C TYR A 241 -2.92 -6.97 18.74
N THR A 242 -3.68 -7.92 18.20
CA THR A 242 -4.85 -7.61 17.35
C THR A 242 -6.08 -7.21 18.14
N HIS A 243 -6.03 -7.27 19.48
CA HIS A 243 -7.16 -6.95 20.36
C HIS A 243 -6.78 -5.82 21.32
N GLY A 244 -7.60 -4.77 21.39
CA GLY A 244 -7.49 -3.69 22.37
C GLY A 244 -6.42 -2.63 22.11
N TRP A 245 -5.42 -2.90 21.26
CA TRP A 245 -4.35 -1.94 20.93
C TRP A 245 -4.66 -1.07 19.71
N VAL A 246 -5.27 -1.65 18.68
CA VAL A 246 -5.54 -1.00 17.40
C VAL A 246 -7.04 -0.89 17.18
N ASN A 247 -7.52 0.32 16.84
CA ASN A 247 -8.90 0.55 16.46
C ASN A 247 -9.02 0.74 14.94
N PRO A 248 -9.42 -0.30 14.18
CA PRO A 248 -9.62 -0.20 12.73
C PRO A 248 -10.86 0.61 12.35
N ASP A 249 -11.83 0.79 13.25
CA ASP A 249 -13.11 1.41 12.91
C ASP A 249 -12.96 2.91 12.60
N ALA A 250 -11.97 3.59 13.17
CA ALA A 250 -11.67 4.97 12.81
C ALA A 250 -11.32 5.11 11.32
N VAL A 251 -10.52 4.18 10.78
CA VAL A 251 -10.18 4.14 9.36
C VAL A 251 -11.42 3.88 8.51
N ARG A 252 -12.26 2.91 8.90
CA ARG A 252 -13.52 2.60 8.22
C ARG A 252 -14.49 3.78 8.21
N GLN A 253 -14.63 4.47 9.33
CA GLN A 253 -15.52 5.62 9.49
C GLN A 253 -15.08 6.81 8.62
N VAL A 254 -13.77 7.07 8.53
CA VAL A 254 -13.26 8.10 7.61
C VAL A 254 -13.46 7.65 6.17
N ALA A 255 -13.13 6.41 5.84
CA ALA A 255 -13.33 5.87 4.49
C ALA A 255 -14.80 5.91 4.04
N TYR A 256 -15.75 5.69 4.96
CA TYR A 256 -17.18 5.81 4.70
C TYR A 256 -17.62 7.25 4.38
N ARG A 257 -16.88 8.26 4.86
CA ARG A 257 -17.15 9.68 4.60
C ARG A 257 -16.51 10.21 3.31
N ASP A 258 -15.94 9.34 2.49
CA ASP A 258 -15.38 9.71 1.19
C ASP A 258 -16.41 10.46 0.33
N PRO A 259 -16.17 11.74 -0.03
CA PRO A 259 -17.11 12.55 -0.80
C PRO A 259 -17.52 11.91 -2.14
N ARG A 260 -16.67 11.05 -2.69
CA ARG A 260 -16.92 10.36 -3.96
C ARG A 260 -17.99 9.28 -3.86
N ARG A 261 -18.38 8.83 -2.66
CA ARG A 261 -19.48 7.86 -2.46
C ARG A 261 -20.84 8.43 -2.82
N ASN A 262 -20.96 9.76 -2.85
CA ASN A 262 -22.18 10.45 -3.29
C ASN A 262 -22.23 10.64 -4.80
N GLU A 263 -21.17 10.29 -5.53
CA GLU A 263 -21.18 10.35 -6.98
C GLU A 263 -21.90 9.12 -7.57
N PRO A 264 -22.70 9.30 -8.62
CA PRO A 264 -23.68 8.30 -9.02
C PRO A 264 -23.06 7.00 -9.54
N ILE A 265 -21.85 7.00 -10.12
CA ILE A 265 -21.19 5.80 -10.67
C ILE A 265 -19.66 5.95 -10.65
N ARG A 266 -18.96 5.01 -9.99
CA ARG A 266 -17.48 4.92 -10.05
C ARG A 266 -16.93 3.50 -10.26
N ALA A 267 -17.76 2.47 -10.11
CA ALA A 267 -17.36 1.08 -10.29
C ALA A 267 -18.19 0.40 -11.38
N ALA A 268 -17.55 -0.49 -12.13
CA ALA A 268 -18.22 -1.35 -13.10
C ALA A 268 -17.78 -2.79 -12.94
N ALA A 269 -18.76 -3.70 -13.00
CA ALA A 269 -18.50 -5.13 -13.01
C ALA A 269 -18.58 -5.69 -14.42
N PHE A 270 -17.65 -6.58 -14.76
CA PHE A 270 -17.61 -7.33 -16.00
C PHE A 270 -17.65 -8.82 -15.70
N LYS A 271 -18.59 -9.52 -16.32
CA LYS A 271 -18.64 -10.98 -16.28
C LYS A 271 -17.58 -11.52 -17.23
N LEU A 272 -16.64 -12.29 -16.71
CA LEU A 272 -15.66 -13.00 -17.51
C LEU A 272 -16.29 -14.25 -18.12
N THR A 273 -15.84 -14.57 -19.32
CA THR A 273 -16.19 -15.81 -20.02
C THR A 273 -14.91 -16.58 -20.31
N SER A 274 -15.06 -17.85 -20.68
CA SER A 274 -13.92 -18.62 -21.17
C SER A 274 -13.25 -17.92 -22.35
N LEU A 275 -11.92 -18.03 -22.44
CA LEU A 275 -11.11 -17.44 -23.49
C LEU A 275 -10.36 -18.55 -24.24
N ASP A 276 -10.45 -18.55 -25.56
CA ASP A 276 -9.66 -19.46 -26.40
C ASP A 276 -8.24 -18.88 -26.59
N ILE A 277 -7.22 -19.70 -26.33
CA ILE A 277 -5.80 -19.35 -26.45
C ILE A 277 -5.08 -20.38 -27.34
N HIS A 278 -3.85 -20.10 -27.75
CA HIS A 278 -3.07 -21.06 -28.50
C HIS A 278 -2.65 -22.22 -27.59
N GLY A 279 -3.18 -23.42 -27.87
CA GLY A 279 -2.91 -24.62 -27.09
C GLY A 279 -4.03 -25.01 -26.11
N GLY A 280 -5.14 -24.27 -26.03
CA GLY A 280 -6.28 -24.66 -25.20
C GLY A 280 -7.36 -23.59 -25.03
N ARG A 281 -8.26 -23.84 -24.08
CA ARG A 281 -9.32 -22.92 -23.68
C ARG A 281 -9.24 -22.71 -22.18
N LEU A 282 -9.14 -21.46 -21.76
CA LEU A 282 -9.18 -21.07 -20.36
C LEU A 282 -10.63 -20.85 -19.93
N THR A 283 -10.98 -21.33 -18.75
CA THR A 283 -12.24 -21.02 -18.05
C THR A 283 -12.24 -19.56 -17.56
N SER A 284 -13.41 -19.02 -17.20
CA SER A 284 -13.51 -17.66 -16.64
C SER A 284 -12.65 -17.47 -15.38
N ARG A 285 -12.57 -18.52 -14.55
CA ARG A 285 -11.74 -18.55 -13.33
C ARG A 285 -10.25 -18.49 -13.66
N GLU A 286 -9.78 -19.32 -14.59
CA GLU A 286 -8.37 -19.33 -15.00
C GLU A 286 -7.97 -17.99 -15.65
N VAL A 287 -8.85 -17.38 -16.44
CA VAL A 287 -8.63 -16.02 -16.97
C VAL A 287 -8.46 -15.00 -15.84
N LEU A 288 -9.30 -15.06 -14.81
CA LEU A 288 -9.23 -14.15 -13.66
C LEU A 288 -7.94 -14.34 -12.86
N GLU A 289 -7.59 -15.60 -12.56
CA GLU A 289 -6.38 -15.97 -11.84
C GLU A 289 -5.11 -15.54 -12.58
N GLU A 290 -5.09 -15.66 -13.91
CA GLU A 290 -3.98 -15.19 -14.74
C GLU A 290 -3.85 -13.68 -14.72
N LEU A 291 -4.96 -12.92 -14.82
CA LEU A 291 -4.93 -11.46 -14.74
C LEU A 291 -4.39 -10.96 -13.39
N VAL A 292 -4.81 -11.58 -12.29
CA VAL A 292 -4.32 -11.25 -10.94
C VAL A 292 -2.84 -11.60 -10.80
N ARG A 293 -2.44 -12.81 -11.22
CA ARG A 293 -1.03 -13.24 -11.18
C ARG A 293 -0.14 -12.31 -12.00
N TYR A 294 -0.60 -11.92 -13.18
CA TYR A 294 0.13 -10.99 -14.05
C TYR A 294 0.24 -9.61 -13.40
N SER A 295 -0.84 -9.09 -12.81
CA SER A 295 -0.82 -7.84 -12.04
C SER A 295 0.22 -7.89 -10.92
N ASP A 296 0.22 -8.94 -10.10
CA ASP A 296 1.19 -9.13 -9.02
C ASP A 296 2.65 -9.20 -9.51
N ALA A 297 2.88 -9.88 -10.64
CA ALA A 297 4.21 -9.99 -11.24
C ALA A 297 4.72 -8.69 -11.87
N HIS A 298 3.83 -7.76 -12.22
CA HIS A 298 4.15 -6.52 -12.95
C HIS A 298 3.84 -5.26 -12.13
N ASN A 299 4.20 -5.27 -10.84
CA ASN A 299 4.05 -4.13 -9.93
C ASN A 299 2.60 -3.61 -9.84
N GLY A 300 1.64 -4.52 -9.81
CA GLY A 300 0.22 -4.23 -9.76
C GLY A 300 -0.38 -3.78 -11.08
N LYS A 301 0.34 -3.79 -12.21
CA LYS A 301 -0.17 -3.27 -13.49
C LYS A 301 -0.62 -4.39 -14.41
N VAL A 302 -1.84 -4.27 -14.94
CA VAL A 302 -2.36 -5.19 -15.97
C VAL A 302 -3.29 -4.45 -16.92
N LEU A 303 -3.30 -4.85 -18.19
CA LEU A 303 -4.23 -4.33 -19.18
C LEU A 303 -5.37 -5.33 -19.39
N PHE A 304 -6.61 -4.86 -19.25
CA PHE A 304 -7.81 -5.64 -19.53
C PHE A 304 -8.53 -5.08 -20.75
N CYS A 305 -8.76 -5.92 -21.75
CA CYS A 305 -9.49 -5.56 -22.96
C CYS A 305 -10.81 -6.32 -23.03
N ASN A 306 -11.88 -5.62 -23.39
CA ASN A 306 -13.19 -6.22 -23.54
C ASN A 306 -14.02 -5.51 -24.62
N SER A 307 -14.74 -6.29 -25.42
CA SER A 307 -15.65 -5.81 -26.46
C SER A 307 -17.03 -5.42 -25.92
N VAL A 308 -17.31 -5.62 -24.63
CA VAL A 308 -18.57 -5.21 -24.02
C VAL A 308 -18.75 -3.68 -24.10
N ARG A 309 -19.87 -3.27 -24.72
CA ARG A 309 -20.23 -1.85 -24.89
C ARG A 309 -20.66 -1.22 -23.55
N VAL A 310 -19.79 -0.40 -22.99
CA VAL A 310 -20.10 0.46 -21.83
C VAL A 310 -20.83 1.71 -22.31
N ARG A 311 -21.93 2.10 -21.65
CA ARG A 311 -22.67 3.32 -22.00
C ARG A 311 -21.75 4.55 -21.86
N ASN A 312 -21.65 5.37 -22.90
CA ASN A 312 -20.69 6.49 -22.97
C ASN A 312 -20.84 7.53 -21.85
N GLN A 313 -22.02 7.69 -21.26
CA GLN A 313 -22.27 8.70 -20.23
C GLN A 313 -21.47 8.51 -18.92
N TYR A 314 -20.95 7.30 -18.70
CA TYR A 314 -20.12 6.95 -17.53
C TYR A 314 -18.71 6.49 -17.91
N PHE A 315 -18.44 6.37 -19.20
CA PHE A 315 -17.09 6.09 -19.69
C PHE A 315 -16.17 7.27 -19.38
N GLY A 316 -14.99 7.01 -18.83
CA GLY A 316 -14.10 8.05 -18.30
C GLY A 316 -14.41 8.45 -16.85
N LYS A 317 -15.56 8.06 -16.28
CA LYS A 317 -15.92 8.26 -14.86
C LYS A 317 -15.68 7.03 -13.99
N LEU A 318 -15.54 5.86 -14.63
CA LEU A 318 -15.15 4.62 -13.95
C LEU A 318 -13.74 4.74 -13.36
N ARG A 319 -13.59 4.23 -12.15
CA ARG A 319 -12.37 4.27 -11.34
C ARG A 319 -12.07 2.94 -10.67
N GLU A 320 -13.07 2.10 -10.49
CA GLU A 320 -12.91 0.72 -10.06
C GLU A 320 -13.48 -0.22 -11.11
N ILE A 321 -12.84 -1.36 -11.28
CA ILE A 321 -13.30 -2.47 -12.09
C ILE A 321 -13.43 -3.71 -11.21
N VAL A 322 -14.55 -4.40 -11.37
CA VAL A 322 -14.82 -5.69 -10.73
C VAL A 322 -14.88 -6.75 -11.82
N LEU A 323 -13.97 -7.72 -11.78
CA LEU A 323 -13.95 -8.84 -12.71
C LEU A 323 -14.57 -10.05 -12.01
N TYR A 324 -15.70 -10.52 -12.55
CA TYR A 324 -16.49 -11.61 -11.98
C TYR A 324 -16.32 -12.86 -12.83
N ALA A 325 -15.68 -13.90 -12.28
CA ALA A 325 -15.64 -15.21 -12.92
C ALA A 325 -16.85 -16.06 -12.49
N ASP A 326 -17.14 -16.07 -11.19
CA ASP A 326 -18.31 -16.68 -10.55
C ASP A 326 -18.56 -16.02 -9.16
N ASN A 327 -19.51 -16.53 -8.38
CA ASN A 327 -19.90 -15.93 -7.10
C ASN A 327 -18.79 -15.88 -6.05
N GLU A 328 -17.79 -16.76 -6.14
CA GLU A 328 -16.70 -16.89 -5.18
C GLU A 328 -15.37 -16.34 -5.72
N HIS A 329 -15.23 -16.25 -7.05
CA HIS A 329 -14.00 -15.79 -7.72
C HIS A 329 -14.22 -14.42 -8.35
N ILE A 330 -13.85 -13.39 -7.58
CA ILE A 330 -13.99 -11.98 -7.97
C ILE A 330 -12.66 -11.28 -7.71
N ALA A 331 -12.21 -10.48 -8.69
CA ALA A 331 -11.09 -9.57 -8.51
C ALA A 331 -11.53 -8.11 -8.64
N VAL A 332 -10.90 -7.23 -7.87
CA VAL A 332 -11.17 -5.80 -7.88
C VAL A 332 -9.86 -5.07 -8.18
N GLY A 333 -9.94 -4.03 -9.01
CA GLY A 333 -8.79 -3.22 -9.37
C GLY A 333 -9.17 -1.77 -9.68
N VAL A 334 -8.17 -0.90 -9.72
CA VAL A 334 -8.34 0.54 -9.93
C VAL A 334 -8.03 0.89 -11.38
N ILE A 335 -8.97 1.52 -12.07
CA ILE A 335 -8.77 1.98 -13.45
C ILE A 335 -7.87 3.22 -13.43
N ALA A 336 -6.62 3.04 -13.88
CA ALA A 336 -5.65 4.12 -14.06
C ALA A 336 -5.92 4.94 -15.32
N ALA A 337 -6.30 4.27 -16.39
CA ALA A 337 -6.68 4.85 -17.67
C ALA A 337 -7.64 3.91 -18.40
N GLN A 338 -8.43 4.45 -19.32
CA GLN A 338 -9.31 3.68 -20.18
C GLN A 338 -9.43 4.36 -21.54
N GLY A 339 -9.69 3.57 -22.57
CA GLY A 339 -9.79 4.09 -23.92
C GLY A 339 -10.36 3.08 -24.89
N LEU A 340 -10.24 3.42 -26.17
CA LEU A 340 -10.67 2.59 -27.29
C LEU A 340 -9.44 2.20 -28.10
N ILE A 341 -9.39 0.94 -28.52
CA ILE A 341 -8.41 0.48 -29.49
C ILE A 341 -8.72 1.16 -30.83
N LYS A 342 -7.76 1.97 -31.30
CA LYS A 342 -7.80 2.62 -32.61
C LYS A 342 -7.55 1.59 -33.71
N GLU A 343 -7.99 1.90 -34.93
CA GLU A 343 -7.67 1.06 -36.09
C GLU A 343 -6.14 0.92 -36.24
N ASN A 344 -5.67 -0.32 -36.43
CA ASN A 344 -4.26 -0.68 -36.61
C ASN A 344 -3.33 -0.32 -35.43
N ALA A 345 -3.85 -0.18 -34.21
CA ALA A 345 -3.06 0.05 -32.99
C ALA A 345 -3.09 -1.18 -32.06
N ASP A 346 -1.92 -1.57 -31.54
CA ASP A 346 -1.84 -2.58 -30.47
C ASP A 346 -2.04 -1.88 -29.11
N PRO A 347 -3.09 -2.26 -28.33
CA PRO A 347 -3.32 -1.68 -27.00
C PRO A 347 -2.12 -1.83 -26.05
N ASP A 348 -1.30 -2.87 -26.21
CA ASP A 348 -0.14 -3.12 -25.33
C ASP A 348 1.02 -2.13 -25.63
N SER A 349 1.01 -1.49 -26.80
CA SER A 349 2.04 -0.52 -27.22
C SER A 349 1.71 0.93 -26.83
N GLU A 350 0.44 1.24 -26.54
CA GLU A 350 -0.01 2.61 -26.25
C GLU A 350 0.28 3.06 -24.80
N LEU A 351 0.51 2.14 -23.85
CA LEU A 351 0.55 2.45 -22.42
C LEU A 351 1.80 1.87 -21.73
N PRO A 352 2.79 2.71 -21.37
CA PRO A 352 4.02 2.25 -20.75
C PRO A 352 3.77 1.46 -19.45
N GLY A 353 4.13 0.16 -19.49
CA GLY A 353 4.05 -0.73 -18.34
C GLY A 353 2.67 -1.34 -18.07
N TYR A 354 1.70 -1.20 -18.97
CA TYR A 354 0.46 -1.96 -18.94
C TYR A 354 0.38 -2.85 -20.16
N CYS A 355 0.48 -4.16 -19.94
CA CYS A 355 0.34 -5.17 -20.98
C CYS A 355 -0.73 -6.18 -20.57
N ARG A 356 -1.34 -6.82 -21.57
CA ARG A 356 -2.11 -8.04 -21.36
C ARG A 356 -1.16 -9.22 -21.05
N PRO A 357 -1.63 -10.24 -20.33
CA PRO A 357 -0.91 -11.50 -20.22
C PRO A 357 -0.49 -12.04 -21.58
N THR A 358 0.73 -12.59 -21.69
CA THR A 358 1.32 -13.03 -22.95
C THR A 358 0.48 -14.08 -23.67
N GLU A 359 -0.27 -14.87 -22.91
CA GLU A 359 -1.19 -15.90 -23.41
C GLU A 359 -2.42 -15.29 -24.10
N PHE A 360 -2.77 -14.04 -23.81
CA PHE A 360 -4.00 -13.39 -24.27
C PHE A 360 -3.79 -12.56 -25.54
N THR A 361 -2.55 -12.16 -25.84
CA THR A 361 -2.21 -11.28 -26.97
C THR A 361 -2.40 -11.92 -28.35
N GLN A 362 -2.60 -13.23 -28.40
CA GLN A 362 -2.77 -13.99 -29.64
C GLN A 362 -4.21 -13.96 -30.18
N SER A 363 -5.17 -13.50 -29.38
CA SER A 363 -6.52 -13.16 -29.83
C SER A 363 -6.51 -11.70 -30.32
N GLY A 364 -6.58 -11.51 -31.65
CA GLY A 364 -6.58 -10.19 -32.26
C GLY A 364 -7.67 -9.30 -31.66
N SER A 365 -7.32 -8.05 -31.30
CA SER A 365 -8.30 -7.09 -30.80
C SER A 365 -8.92 -6.33 -31.97
N SER A 366 -10.25 -6.38 -32.11
CA SER A 366 -10.95 -5.60 -33.13
C SER A 366 -10.99 -4.12 -32.76
N ALA A 367 -10.91 -3.25 -33.76
CA ALA A 367 -11.10 -1.81 -33.58
C ALA A 367 -12.42 -1.51 -32.82
N GLY A 368 -12.37 -0.56 -31.89
CA GLY A 368 -13.50 -0.21 -31.02
C GLY A 368 -13.66 -1.08 -29.76
N THR A 369 -12.79 -2.07 -29.55
CA THR A 369 -12.64 -2.75 -28.25
C THR A 369 -12.17 -1.76 -27.19
N ARG A 370 -12.71 -1.87 -25.97
CA ARG A 370 -12.32 -1.00 -24.85
C ARG A 370 -11.15 -1.63 -24.10
N TRP A 371 -10.18 -0.81 -23.76
CA TRP A 371 -9.08 -1.20 -22.88
C TRP A 371 -9.20 -0.46 -21.54
N TYR A 372 -8.79 -1.13 -20.48
CA TYR A 372 -8.72 -0.61 -19.11
C TYR A 372 -7.32 -0.93 -18.57
N ALA A 373 -6.53 0.10 -18.29
CA ALA A 373 -5.28 -0.03 -17.55
C ALA A 373 -5.64 -0.11 -16.06
N ILE A 374 -5.33 -1.25 -15.43
CA ILE A 374 -5.77 -1.57 -14.08
C ILE A 374 -4.54 -1.64 -13.16
N ASN A 375 -4.64 -0.94 -12.03
CA ASN A 375 -3.72 -1.01 -10.92
C ASN A 375 -4.26 -1.92 -9.82
N ASN A 376 -3.37 -2.72 -9.23
CA ASN A 376 -3.58 -3.56 -8.05
C ASN A 376 -4.79 -4.48 -8.19
N LEU A 377 -4.94 -5.15 -9.33
CA LEU A 377 -5.99 -6.13 -9.53
C LEU A 377 -5.73 -7.32 -8.60
N SER A 378 -6.60 -7.52 -7.61
CA SER A 378 -6.42 -8.56 -6.59
C SER A 378 -7.74 -9.26 -6.27
N MET A 379 -7.64 -10.52 -5.85
CA MET A 379 -8.81 -11.29 -5.41
C MET A 379 -9.43 -10.64 -4.17
N THR A 380 -10.76 -10.51 -4.17
CA THR A 380 -11.49 -10.03 -3.00
C THR A 380 -12.03 -11.19 -2.16
N THR A 381 -12.21 -10.94 -0.87
CA THR A 381 -12.91 -11.86 0.04
C THR A 381 -14.44 -11.74 -0.06
N ARG A 382 -14.94 -10.72 -0.78
CA ARG A 382 -16.38 -10.51 -1.02
C ARG A 382 -16.90 -11.47 -2.09
N THR A 383 -18.04 -12.08 -1.83
CA THR A 383 -18.79 -12.83 -2.84
C THR A 383 -19.63 -11.90 -3.73
N GLY A 384 -20.23 -12.45 -4.78
CA GLY A 384 -21.14 -11.71 -5.66
C GLY A 384 -22.35 -11.09 -4.95
N GLU A 385 -22.68 -11.57 -3.76
CA GLU A 385 -23.73 -10.99 -2.91
C GLU A 385 -23.31 -9.67 -2.25
N GLY A 386 -22.00 -9.49 -2.03
CA GLY A 386 -21.46 -8.30 -1.41
C GLY A 386 -21.50 -7.05 -2.29
N PHE A 387 -21.80 -7.17 -3.59
CA PHE A 387 -21.81 -6.07 -4.56
C PHE A 387 -23.24 -5.74 -4.99
N GLN A 388 -23.64 -4.47 -4.86
CA GLN A 388 -24.97 -3.99 -5.25
C GLN A 388 -24.95 -3.27 -6.60
N MET A 389 -25.92 -3.60 -7.46
CA MET A 389 -26.12 -2.85 -8.69
C MET A 389 -26.66 -1.44 -8.41
N LEU A 390 -26.36 -0.51 -9.31
CA LEU A 390 -26.87 0.86 -9.23
C LEU A 390 -28.37 0.96 -9.54
N GLU A 391 -28.79 0.46 -10.71
CA GLU A 391 -30.15 0.69 -11.25
C GLU A 391 -31.20 -0.29 -10.70
N ARG A 392 -30.78 -1.35 -10.01
CA ARG A 392 -31.65 -2.42 -9.49
C ARG A 392 -31.16 -2.79 -8.11
N ASP A 393 -32.06 -3.02 -7.15
CA ASP A 393 -31.68 -3.51 -5.82
C ASP A 393 -31.39 -5.02 -5.87
N LYS A 394 -30.46 -5.39 -6.76
CA LYS A 394 -30.00 -6.74 -7.01
C LYS A 394 -28.52 -6.83 -6.69
N THR A 395 -28.10 -8.02 -6.28
CA THR A 395 -26.68 -8.32 -6.10
C THR A 395 -26.00 -8.63 -7.43
N LEU A 396 -24.67 -8.59 -7.45
CA LEU A 396 -23.90 -8.97 -8.62
C LEU A 396 -24.12 -10.43 -9.01
N ARG A 397 -24.21 -11.32 -8.02
CA ARG A 397 -24.57 -12.73 -8.20
C ARG A 397 -25.91 -12.87 -8.91
N GLU A 398 -26.96 -12.27 -8.35
CA GLU A 398 -28.31 -12.31 -8.93
C GLU A 398 -28.28 -11.80 -10.36
N ALA A 399 -27.56 -10.72 -10.62
CA ALA A 399 -27.50 -10.13 -11.93
C ALA A 399 -26.77 -11.02 -12.94
N PHE A 400 -25.59 -11.53 -12.64
CA PHE A 400 -24.80 -12.32 -13.59
C PHE A 400 -25.20 -13.79 -13.68
N GLU A 401 -25.87 -14.36 -12.69
CA GLU A 401 -26.37 -15.74 -12.71
C GLU A 401 -27.81 -15.83 -13.24
N SER A 402 -28.65 -14.82 -13.02
CA SER A 402 -30.05 -14.84 -13.51
C SER A 402 -30.28 -14.11 -14.84
N THR A 403 -29.37 -13.23 -15.28
CA THR A 403 -29.54 -12.46 -16.52
C THR A 403 -28.43 -12.69 -17.54
N ARG A 404 -28.72 -12.43 -18.83
CA ARG A 404 -27.71 -12.38 -19.92
C ARG A 404 -26.79 -11.15 -19.84
N ALA A 405 -26.75 -10.43 -18.72
CA ALA A 405 -25.89 -9.26 -18.57
C ALA A 405 -24.43 -9.70 -18.44
N ASN A 406 -23.55 -9.09 -19.23
CA ASN A 406 -22.09 -9.29 -19.14
C ASN A 406 -21.37 -8.06 -18.54
N PHE A 407 -22.14 -7.02 -18.19
CA PHE A 407 -21.65 -5.75 -17.67
C PHE A 407 -22.71 -5.02 -16.86
N ILE A 408 -22.29 -4.44 -15.73
CA ILE A 408 -23.16 -3.75 -14.78
C ILE A 408 -22.43 -2.57 -14.13
N TYR A 409 -23.15 -1.49 -13.84
CA TYR A 409 -22.69 -0.42 -12.95
C TYR A 409 -23.00 -0.74 -11.49
N LEU A 410 -22.03 -0.52 -10.63
CA LEU A 410 -22.15 -0.73 -9.19
C LEU A 410 -22.36 0.60 -8.45
N LYS A 411 -23.00 0.52 -7.28
CA LYS A 411 -23.12 1.64 -6.33
C LYS A 411 -21.77 2.00 -5.70
#